data_AF-A0A1Q7QIU4-F1
#
_entry.id   AF-A0A1Q7QIU4-F1
#
_cell.length_a   1.000
_cell.length_b   1.000
_cell.length_c   1.000
_cell.angle_alpha   90.00
_cell.angle_beta   90.00
_cell.angle_gamma   90.00
#
_symmetry.space_group_name_H-M   'P 1'
#
loop_
_entity.id
_entity.type
_entity.pdbx_description
1 polymer ?
#
loop_
_entity_poly.entity_id
_entity_poly.type
_entity_poly.pdbx_seq_one_letter_code
_entity_poly.pdbx_strand_id
1 'polypeptide(L)'
;MPDAYDLIVIGSGPGGYVGAIRAAQLGLRVALVEREKVGGTCLHIGCIPTKAMLHTAELLEHLKDPRELGLTVDSVAVDLLAVQRRKARVVDQLYKGVQSLMRKNKIDVFIGEGRFLSAAKIGVALADRLSAALRARHRVRSHPHH
;
A
#
# COMPACT_ATOMS: atom_id res chain seq x y z
N MET A 1 -22.93 -10.99 -16.36
CA MET A 1 -22.95 -9.76 -15.53
C MET A 1 -23.87 -9.98 -14.33
N PRO A 2 -23.53 -9.50 -13.11
CA PRO A 2 -22.21 -9.23 -12.58
C PRO A 2 -21.88 -10.24 -11.48
N ASP A 3 -20.62 -10.64 -11.42
CA ASP A 3 -20.08 -11.34 -10.27
C ASP A 3 -20.31 -10.52 -9.00
N ALA A 4 -21.24 -10.96 -8.15
CA ALA A 4 -21.53 -10.27 -6.90
C ALA A 4 -20.33 -10.46 -5.96
N TYR A 5 -19.74 -9.34 -5.52
CA TYR A 5 -18.77 -9.37 -4.43
C TYR A 5 -19.51 -9.32 -3.10
N ASP A 6 -18.98 -9.96 -2.08
CA ASP A 6 -19.51 -9.81 -0.73
C ASP A 6 -19.04 -8.49 -0.12
N LEU A 7 -17.80 -8.10 -0.45
CA LEU A 7 -17.17 -6.87 0.00
C LEU A 7 -16.49 -6.12 -1.16
N ILE A 8 -16.77 -4.82 -1.27
CA ILE A 8 -15.93 -3.90 -2.05
C ILE A 8 -15.22 -2.94 -1.10
N VAL A 9 -13.90 -2.85 -1.23
CA VAL A 9 -13.06 -1.91 -0.50
C VAL A 9 -12.61 -0.81 -1.45
N ILE A 10 -12.83 0.45 -1.10
CA ILE A 10 -12.33 1.61 -1.86
C ILE A 10 -11.16 2.22 -1.09
N GLY A 11 -9.98 2.20 -1.72
CA GLY A 11 -8.71 2.60 -1.15
C GLY A 11 -7.89 1.42 -0.64
N SER A 12 -6.59 1.48 -0.88
CA SER A 12 -5.63 0.41 -0.53
C SER A 12 -4.56 0.87 0.46
N GLY A 13 -4.87 1.87 1.29
CA GLY A 13 -4.01 2.18 2.44
C GLY A 13 -3.93 1.01 3.43
N PRO A 14 -3.12 1.12 4.50
CA PRO A 14 -2.98 0.08 5.51
C PRO A 14 -4.30 -0.50 6.03
N GLY A 15 -5.30 0.34 6.31
CA GLY A 15 -6.62 -0.15 6.72
C GLY A 15 -7.38 -0.87 5.61
N GLY A 16 -7.26 -0.40 4.36
CA GLY A 16 -7.97 -0.94 3.20
C GLY A 16 -7.48 -2.33 2.80
N TYR A 17 -6.20 -2.48 2.49
CA TYR A 17 -5.68 -3.77 2.01
C TYR A 17 -5.66 -4.84 3.11
N VAL A 18 -5.43 -4.46 4.38
CA VAL A 18 -5.50 -5.40 5.51
C VAL A 18 -6.94 -5.88 5.72
N GLY A 19 -7.92 -4.96 5.68
CA GLY A 19 -9.33 -5.31 5.75
C GLY A 19 -9.78 -6.23 4.62
N ALA A 20 -9.33 -5.95 3.39
CA ALA A 20 -9.60 -6.79 2.22
C ALA A 20 -9.02 -8.20 2.37
N ILE A 21 -7.77 -8.33 2.82
CA ILE A 21 -7.14 -9.63 3.13
C ILE A 21 -7.94 -10.37 4.18
N ARG A 22 -8.31 -9.71 5.28
CA ARG A 22 -9.03 -10.38 6.36
C ARG A 22 -10.41 -10.86 5.90
N ALA A 23 -11.12 -10.06 5.12
CA ALA A 23 -12.40 -10.46 4.54
C ALA A 23 -12.27 -11.68 3.61
N ALA A 24 -11.25 -11.70 2.75
CA ALA A 24 -10.98 -12.84 1.87
C ALA A 24 -10.64 -14.12 2.65
N GLN A 25 -9.86 -14.01 3.74
CA GLN A 25 -9.57 -15.12 4.65
C GLN A 25 -10.81 -15.67 5.36
N LEU A 26 -11.84 -14.84 5.54
CA LEU A 26 -13.14 -15.24 6.09
C LEU A 26 -14.08 -15.84 5.02
N GLY A 27 -13.58 -16.07 3.80
CA GLY A 27 -14.33 -16.70 2.71
C GLY A 27 -15.18 -15.74 1.88
N LEU A 28 -15.08 -14.43 2.11
CA LEU A 28 -15.81 -13.43 1.33
C LEU A 28 -15.16 -13.22 -0.03
N ARG A 29 -15.96 -13.03 -1.08
CA ARG A 29 -15.45 -12.56 -2.37
C ARG A 29 -15.21 -11.07 -2.30
N VAL A 30 -13.95 -10.64 -2.46
CA VAL A 30 -13.55 -9.24 -2.24
C VAL A 30 -13.04 -8.60 -3.52
N ALA A 31 -13.57 -7.41 -3.81
CA ALA A 31 -12.99 -6.47 -4.77
C ALA A 31 -12.34 -5.31 -4.02
N LEU A 32 -11.14 -4.91 -4.45
CA LEU A 32 -10.44 -3.75 -3.94
C LEU A 32 -10.22 -2.74 -5.08
N VAL A 33 -10.61 -1.50 -4.88
CA VAL A 33 -10.51 -0.41 -5.85
C VAL A 33 -9.46 0.58 -5.35
N GLU A 34 -8.44 0.85 -6.15
CA GLU A 34 -7.39 1.81 -5.84
C GLU A 34 -7.14 2.72 -7.05
N ARG A 35 -6.97 4.02 -6.83
CA ARG A 35 -6.73 4.98 -7.92
C ARG A 35 -5.34 4.81 -8.53
N GLU A 36 -4.35 4.49 -7.69
CA GLU A 36 -2.95 4.39 -8.08
C GLU A 36 -2.36 3.01 -7.76
N LYS A 37 -1.33 2.95 -6.90
CA LYS A 37 -0.66 1.72 -6.50
C LYS A 37 -1.18 1.22 -5.16
N VAL A 38 -1.34 -0.10 -5.04
CA VAL A 38 -1.71 -0.73 -3.77
C VAL A 38 -0.71 -0.40 -2.66
N GLY A 39 -1.19 -0.20 -1.43
CA GLY A 39 -0.39 0.16 -0.25
C GLY A 39 -0.58 1.60 0.23
N GLY A 40 -1.17 2.46 -0.61
CA GLY A 40 -1.53 3.83 -0.27
C GLY A 40 -0.38 4.72 0.20
N THR A 41 -0.73 5.84 0.83
CA THR A 41 0.21 6.90 1.22
C THR A 41 1.36 6.39 2.09
N CYS A 42 1.05 5.60 3.13
CA CYS A 42 2.04 5.10 4.08
C CYS A 42 3.19 4.35 3.40
N LEU A 43 2.88 3.53 2.39
CA LEU A 43 3.86 2.72 1.69
C LEU A 43 4.66 3.52 0.64
N HIS A 44 3.99 4.38 -0.13
CA HIS A 44 4.61 5.03 -1.29
C HIS A 44 5.31 6.35 -0.97
N ILE A 45 4.71 7.19 -0.12
CA ILE A 45 5.15 8.57 0.11
C ILE A 45 5.10 9.02 1.58
N GLY A 46 4.83 8.10 2.51
CA GLY A 46 4.67 8.39 3.93
C GLY A 46 5.72 7.69 4.79
N CYS A 47 5.24 6.95 5.79
CA CYS A 47 6.07 6.37 6.84
C CYS A 47 7.21 5.49 6.31
N ILE A 48 6.97 4.66 5.29
CA ILE A 48 7.96 3.70 4.79
C ILE A 48 9.19 4.41 4.18
N PRO A 49 9.04 5.31 3.18
CA PRO A 49 10.16 6.10 2.68
C PRO A 49 10.89 6.88 3.77
N THR A 50 10.15 7.53 4.68
CA THR A 50 10.73 8.33 5.77
C THR A 50 11.56 7.47 6.71
N LYS A 51 11.02 6.33 7.16
CA LYS A 51 11.73 5.43 8.09
C LYS A 51 12.93 4.76 7.42
N ALA A 52 12.87 4.46 6.12
CA ALA A 52 14.01 3.94 5.40
C ALA A 52 15.19 4.94 5.36
N MET A 53 14.92 6.24 5.28
CA MET A 53 15.97 7.26 5.34
C MET A 53 16.44 7.53 6.77
N LEU A 54 15.50 7.64 7.71
CA LEU A 54 15.81 7.88 9.13
C LEU A 54 16.72 6.80 9.71
N HIS A 55 16.54 5.54 9.31
CA HIS A 55 17.42 4.46 9.76
C HIS A 55 18.88 4.67 9.32
N THR A 56 19.13 5.24 8.13
CA THR A 56 20.51 5.60 7.75
C THR A 56 21.04 6.74 8.63
N ALA A 57 20.21 7.74 8.91
CA ALA A 57 20.62 8.87 9.75
C ALA A 57 20.93 8.43 11.19
N GLU A 58 20.13 7.52 11.75
CA GLU A 58 20.35 6.92 13.07
C GLU A 58 21.66 6.14 13.15
N LEU A 59 21.98 5.35 12.11
CA LEU A 59 23.27 4.68 12.02
C LEU A 59 24.44 5.66 11.95
N LEU A 60 24.28 6.77 11.22
CA LEU A 60 25.31 7.82 11.16
C LEU A 60 25.52 8.49 12.53
N GLU A 61 24.43 8.72 13.27
CA GLU A 61 24.50 9.27 14.63
C GLU A 61 25.28 8.36 15.57
N HIS A 62 24.98 7.06 15.55
CA HIS A 62 25.70 6.06 16.34
C HIS A 62 27.19 5.95 15.97
N LEU A 63 27.53 6.21 14.70
CA LEU A 63 28.92 6.19 14.25
C LEU A 63 29.69 7.48 14.56
N LYS A 64 29.07 8.49 15.20
CA LYS A 64 29.79 9.65 15.75
C LYS A 64 30.61 9.31 16.98
N ASP A 65 30.13 8.37 17.81
CA ASP A 65 30.91 7.80 18.92
C ASP A 65 30.94 6.27 18.84
N PRO A 66 31.69 5.70 17.88
CA PRO A 66 31.69 4.26 17.64
C PRO A 66 32.32 3.47 18.81
N ARG A 67 33.06 4.12 19.71
CA ARG A 67 33.73 3.47 20.83
C ARG A 67 32.74 2.99 21.89
N GLU A 68 31.63 3.68 22.09
CA GLU A 68 30.54 3.19 22.97
C GLU A 68 29.93 1.87 22.46
N LEU A 69 30.02 1.61 21.16
CA LEU A 69 29.60 0.35 20.54
C LEU A 69 30.73 -0.69 20.48
N GLY A 70 31.92 -0.39 21.01
CA GLY A 70 33.10 -1.24 20.89
C GLY A 70 33.68 -1.30 19.47
N LEU A 71 33.40 -0.30 18.62
CA LEU A 71 33.87 -0.23 17.24
C LEU A 71 35.02 0.76 17.08
N THR A 72 35.96 0.44 16.21
CA THR A 72 36.95 1.39 15.66
C THR A 72 36.61 1.63 14.20
N VAL A 73 36.34 2.88 13.85
CA VAL A 73 35.92 3.29 12.51
C VAL A 73 36.74 4.52 12.12
N ASP A 74 37.50 4.41 11.04
CA ASP A 74 38.40 5.49 10.60
C ASP A 74 37.65 6.65 9.92
N SER A 75 36.69 6.34 9.04
CA SER A 75 35.85 7.34 8.38
C SER A 75 34.54 6.76 7.85
N VAL A 76 33.52 7.60 7.74
CA VAL A 76 32.22 7.27 7.16
C VAL A 76 31.85 8.33 6.13
N ALA A 77 31.49 7.91 4.92
CA ALA A 77 31.01 8.77 3.85
C ALA A 77 29.56 8.42 3.50
N VAL A 78 28.73 9.45 3.33
CA VAL A 78 27.32 9.28 2.96
C VAL A 78 27.13 9.55 1.48
N ASP A 79 26.76 8.51 0.72
CA ASP A 79 26.24 8.66 -0.65
C ASP A 79 24.71 8.84 -0.58
N LEU A 80 24.25 10.09 -0.67
CA LEU A 80 22.83 10.43 -0.67
C LEU A 80 22.06 9.78 -1.83
N LEU A 81 22.69 9.60 -3.00
CA LEU A 81 22.06 8.92 -4.12
C LEU A 81 21.88 7.42 -3.82
N ALA A 82 22.86 6.78 -3.18
CA ALA A 82 22.71 5.40 -2.72
C ALA A 82 21.61 5.25 -1.66
N VAL A 83 21.48 6.21 -0.73
CA VAL A 83 20.39 6.23 0.27
C VAL A 83 19.03 6.33 -0.42
N GLN A 84 18.89 7.23 -1.41
CA GLN A 84 17.66 7.37 -2.18
C GLN A 84 17.33 6.11 -2.99
N ARG A 85 18.33 5.45 -3.59
CA ARG A 85 18.17 4.16 -4.26
C ARG A 85 17.76 3.05 -3.28
N ARG A 86 18.32 3.00 -2.07
CA ARG A 86 17.91 2.06 -1.02
C ARG A 86 16.45 2.27 -0.62
N LYS A 87 16.05 3.52 -0.37
CA LYS A 87 14.65 3.89 -0.08
C LYS A 87 13.72 3.38 -1.17
N ALA A 88 14.04 3.63 -2.45
CA ALA A 88 13.23 3.16 -3.57
C ALA A 88 13.11 1.63 -3.62
N ARG A 89 14.21 0.90 -3.37
CA ARG A 89 14.19 -0.58 -3.28
C ARG A 89 13.28 -1.09 -2.16
N VAL A 90 13.33 -0.48 -0.98
CA VAL A 90 12.46 -0.86 0.16
C VAL A 90 10.98 -0.67 -0.19
N VAL A 91 10.63 0.46 -0.80
CA VAL A 91 9.25 0.74 -1.24
C VAL A 91 8.79 -0.28 -2.28
N ASP A 92 9.63 -0.56 -3.29
CA ASP A 92 9.31 -1.53 -4.35
C ASP A 92 9.14 -2.96 -3.82
N GLN A 93 10.01 -3.38 -2.88
CA GLN A 93 9.91 -4.70 -2.24
C GLN A 93 8.58 -4.84 -1.49
N LEU A 94 8.20 -3.84 -0.69
CA LEU A 94 6.95 -3.89 0.07
C LEU A 94 5.73 -3.80 -0.86
N TYR A 95 5.79 -2.98 -1.92
CA TYR A 95 4.74 -2.90 -2.93
C TYR A 95 4.49 -4.27 -3.59
N LYS A 96 5.55 -4.95 -4.03
CA LYS A 96 5.48 -6.32 -4.58
C LYS A 96 4.94 -7.32 -3.57
N GLY A 97 5.30 -7.17 -2.29
CA GLY A 97 4.77 -7.95 -1.18
C GLY A 97 3.25 -7.81 -1.05
N VAL A 98 2.73 -6.58 -1.03
CA VAL A 98 1.29 -6.31 -0.97
C VAL A 98 0.56 -6.88 -2.18
N GLN A 99 1.11 -6.71 -3.39
CA GLN A 99 0.52 -7.31 -4.60
C GLN A 99 0.48 -8.84 -4.52
N SER A 100 1.53 -9.47 -3.99
CA SER A 100 1.58 -10.92 -3.79
C SER A 100 0.49 -11.37 -2.80
N LEU A 101 0.29 -10.62 -1.72
CA LEU A 101 -0.78 -10.89 -0.75
C LEU A 101 -2.17 -10.78 -1.38
N MET A 102 -2.42 -9.78 -2.24
CA MET A 102 -3.70 -9.68 -2.96
C MET A 102 -3.97 -10.92 -3.81
N ARG A 103 -2.99 -11.33 -4.63
CA ARG A 103 -3.10 -12.53 -5.48
C ARG A 103 -3.29 -13.80 -4.66
N LYS A 104 -2.53 -13.97 -3.57
CA LYS A 104 -2.62 -15.14 -2.69
C LYS A 104 -4.00 -15.29 -2.08
N ASN A 105 -4.65 -14.17 -1.72
CA ASN A 105 -5.99 -14.17 -1.14
C ASN A 105 -7.10 -14.06 -2.20
N LYS A 106 -6.78 -14.17 -3.50
CA LYS A 106 -7.75 -14.11 -4.62
C LYS A 106 -8.61 -12.84 -4.59
N ILE A 107 -8.01 -11.71 -4.21
CA ILE A 107 -8.67 -10.40 -4.19
C ILE A 107 -8.57 -9.78 -5.58
N ASP A 108 -9.71 -9.39 -6.13
CA ASP A 108 -9.78 -8.71 -7.43
C ASP A 108 -9.43 -7.23 -7.24
N VAL A 109 -8.32 -6.79 -7.83
CA VAL A 109 -7.82 -5.40 -7.69
C VAL A 109 -8.16 -4.61 -8.95
N PHE A 110 -8.94 -3.54 -8.80
CA PHE A 110 -9.31 -2.63 -9.87
C PHE A 110 -8.56 -1.31 -9.72
N ILE A 111 -7.83 -0.93 -10.77
CA ILE A 111 -7.16 0.38 -10.81
C ILE A 111 -8.10 1.41 -11.41
N GLY A 112 -8.55 2.35 -10.58
CA GLY A 112 -9.53 3.35 -10.95
C GLY A 112 -10.12 4.08 -9.75
N GLU A 113 -10.96 5.07 -10.04
CA GLU A 113 -11.64 5.85 -9.02
C GLU A 113 -12.98 5.20 -8.64
N GLY A 114 -13.09 4.76 -7.39
CA GLY A 114 -14.32 4.19 -6.85
C GLY A 114 -15.25 5.25 -6.28
N ARG A 115 -16.50 5.29 -6.74
CA ARG A 115 -17.55 6.17 -6.22
C ARG A 115 -18.81 5.38 -5.86
N PHE A 116 -19.48 5.79 -4.79
CA PHE A 116 -20.78 5.19 -4.42
C PHE A 116 -21.86 5.71 -5.38
N LEU A 117 -22.54 4.80 -6.08
CA LEU A 117 -23.69 5.15 -6.93
C LEU A 117 -25.02 5.00 -6.19
N SER A 118 -25.08 4.13 -5.18
CA SER A 118 -26.25 3.96 -4.31
C SER A 118 -25.90 3.21 -3.01
N ALA A 119 -26.89 2.84 -2.20
CA ALA A 119 -26.73 1.98 -1.02
C ALA A 119 -26.30 0.52 -1.33
N ALA A 120 -26.28 0.10 -2.60
CA ALA A 120 -25.86 -1.26 -2.98
C ALA A 120 -24.94 -1.34 -4.22
N LYS A 121 -24.67 -0.19 -4.87
CA LYS A 121 -23.86 -0.11 -6.09
C LYS A 121 -22.65 0.80 -5.90
N ILE A 122 -21.49 0.34 -6.37
CA ILE A 122 -20.29 1.16 -6.53
C ILE A 122 -19.99 1.26 -8.03
N GLY A 123 -19.79 2.48 -8.49
CA GLY A 123 -19.23 2.75 -9.81
C GLY A 123 -17.72 2.85 -9.68
N VAL A 124 -17.01 2.17 -10.57
CA VAL A 124 -15.56 2.29 -10.70
C VAL A 124 -15.29 2.93 -12.05
N ALA A 125 -14.73 4.13 -12.05
CA ALA A 125 -14.16 4.72 -13.24
C ALA A 125 -12.76 4.12 -13.44
N LEU A 126 -12.64 3.15 -14.32
CA LEU A 126 -11.34 2.55 -14.64
C LEU A 126 -10.49 3.57 -15.40
N ALA A 127 -9.17 3.48 -15.26
CA ALA A 127 -8.23 4.37 -15.92
C ALA A 127 -8.42 4.46 -17.45
N ASP A 128 -8.97 3.41 -18.07
CA ASP A 128 -9.17 3.28 -19.52
C ASP A 128 -10.52 3.83 -20.05
N ARG A 129 -11.16 4.76 -19.32
CA ARG A 129 -12.48 5.37 -19.63
C ARG A 129 -13.69 4.41 -19.65
N LEU A 130 -13.51 3.11 -19.45
CA LEU A 130 -14.62 2.20 -19.17
C LEU A 130 -15.10 2.36 -17.73
N SER A 131 -16.37 2.67 -17.54
CA SER A 131 -17.00 2.65 -16.22
C SER A 131 -17.55 1.25 -15.94
N ALA A 132 -17.08 0.62 -14.87
CA ALA A 132 -17.58 -0.68 -14.41
C ALA A 132 -18.49 -0.47 -13.19
N ALA A 133 -19.70 -1.02 -13.24
CA ALA A 133 -20.60 -1.02 -12.10
C ALA A 133 -20.43 -2.33 -11.31
N LEU A 134 -19.87 -2.23 -10.11
CA LEU A 134 -19.73 -3.35 -9.17
C LEU A 134 -20.88 -3.34 -8.15
N ARG A 135 -21.36 -4.53 -7.78
CA ARG A 135 -22.38 -4.73 -6.74
C ARG A 135 -21.78 -5.49 -5.58
N ALA A 136 -22.07 -5.04 -4.35
CA ALA A 136 -21.70 -5.78 -3.15
C ALA A 136 -22.68 -5.62 -2.00
N ARG A 137 -22.69 -6.61 -1.10
CA ARG A 137 -23.49 -6.62 0.12
C ARG A 137 -22.93 -5.66 1.17
N HIS A 138 -21.62 -5.66 1.35
CA HIS A 138 -20.92 -4.80 2.30
C HIS A 138 -19.84 -3.96 1.61
N ARG A 139 -19.58 -2.76 2.14
CA ARG A 139 -18.69 -1.79 1.50
C ARG A 139 -17.92 -1.01 2.54
N VAL A 140 -16.63 -0.86 2.33
CA VAL A 140 -15.73 -0.14 3.22
C VAL A 140 -14.99 0.91 2.41
N ARG A 141 -15.08 2.18 2.86
CA ARG A 141 -14.29 3.28 2.30
C ARG A 141 -13.15 3.55 3.28
N SER A 142 -11.91 3.34 2.87
CA SER A 142 -10.73 3.58 3.71
C SER A 142 -10.04 4.91 3.40
N HIS A 143 -10.74 5.84 2.76
CA HIS A 143 -10.26 7.20 2.45
C HIS A 143 -11.37 8.22 2.70
N PRO A 144 -11.14 9.27 3.52
CA PRO A 144 -11.99 10.43 3.53
C PRO A 144 -11.66 11.26 2.28
N HIS A 145 -12.68 11.60 1.51
CA HIS A 145 -12.71 12.68 0.51
C HIS A 145 -11.37 13.18 -0.09
N HIS A 146 -11.13 12.82 -1.36
CA HIS A 146 -10.72 13.76 -2.39
C HIS A 146 -11.44 13.39 -3.68
#